data_AF-A0A527XAF9-F1
#
_entry.id   AF-A0A527XAF9-F1
#
_cell.length_a   1.000
_cell.length_b   1.000
_cell.length_c   1.000
_cell.angle_alpha   90.00
_cell.angle_beta   90.00
_cell.angle_gamma   90.00
#
_symmetry.space_group_name_H-M   'P 1'
#
loop_
_entity.id
_entity.type
_entity.pdbx_description
1 polymer ?
#
loop_
_entity_poly.entity_id
_entity_poly.type
_entity_poly.pdbx_seq_one_letter_code
_entity_poly.pdbx_strand_id
1 'polypeptide(L)' 'SMRRVTASTTALYSDKTVEVAMMLDVTGSMAGQKIKDLRTAASNAVNSFLTGQSATNPRVRVAIVPYAN' A
#
# COMPACT_ATOMS: atom_id res chain seq x y z
N SER A 1 -32.89 18.05 38.21
CA SER A 1 -33.11 18.26 36.77
C SER A 1 -31.96 17.65 36.00
N MET A 2 -32.19 16.69 35.10
CA MET A 2 -31.14 15.94 34.37
C MET A 2 -30.74 16.69 33.10
N ARG A 3 -29.50 17.16 33.02
CA ARG A 3 -28.97 17.87 31.84
C ARG A 3 -28.26 16.87 30.93
N ARG A 4 -28.90 16.53 29.81
CA ARG A 4 -28.26 15.74 28.74
C ARG A 4 -27.26 16.61 27.99
N VAL A 5 -26.02 16.18 27.91
CA VAL A 5 -24.98 16.80 27.09
C VAL A 5 -24.80 15.93 25.84
N THR A 6 -25.14 16.47 24.68
CA THR A 6 -24.94 15.79 23.39
C THR A 6 -23.53 16.12 22.90
N ALA A 7 -22.62 15.15 22.94
CA ALA A 7 -21.30 15.29 22.30
C ALA A 7 -21.41 14.82 20.84
N SER A 8 -21.14 15.72 19.89
CA SER A 8 -20.99 15.34 18.47
C SER A 8 -19.49 15.17 18.17
N THR A 9 -19.08 13.96 17.79
CA THR A 9 -17.71 13.68 17.35
C THR A 9 -17.66 13.74 15.82
N THR A 10 -17.00 14.77 15.27
CA THR A 10 -16.68 14.79 13.84
C THR A 10 -15.39 14.00 13.65
N ALA A 11 -15.49 12.75 13.18
CA ALA A 11 -14.33 12.05 12.66
C ALA A 11 -13.98 12.64 11.30
N LEU A 12 -12.90 13.42 11.21
CA LEU A 12 -12.29 13.76 9.93
C LEU A 12 -11.81 12.45 9.29
N TYR A 13 -12.64 11.86 8.44
CA TYR A 13 -12.26 10.70 7.65
C TYR A 13 -11.23 11.17 6.62
N SER A 14 -9.96 11.18 7.03
CA SER A 14 -8.80 11.60 6.22
C SER A 14 -8.93 11.03 4.80
N ASP A 15 -9.11 11.90 3.82
CA ASP A 15 -9.28 11.63 2.39
C ASP A 15 -7.98 11.33 1.66
N LYS A 16 -6.87 11.25 2.41
CA LYS A 16 -5.53 11.05 1.89
C LYS A 16 -5.44 9.80 1.02
N THR A 17 -4.96 10.01 -0.20
CA THR A 17 -4.51 8.98 -1.11
C THR A 17 -3.01 8.76 -0.98
N VAL A 18 -2.55 7.53 -1.17
CA VAL A 18 -1.14 7.12 -1.13
C VAL A 18 -0.76 6.56 -2.49
N GLU A 19 0.36 7.04 -3.04
CA GLU A 19 0.92 6.54 -4.30
C GLU A 19 2.32 5.99 -4.05
N VAL A 20 2.55 4.75 -4.48
CA VAL A 20 3.81 4.03 -4.28
C VAL A 20 4.35 3.58 -5.62
N ALA A 21 5.62 3.89 -5.90
CA ALA A 21 6.35 3.33 -7.01
C ALA A 21 7.48 2.42 -6.49
N MET A 22 7.50 1.16 -6.90
CA MET A 22 8.53 0.19 -6.54
C MET A 22 9.45 -0.06 -7.73
N MET A 23 10.72 0.33 -7.59
CA MET A 23 11.76 0.05 -8.56
C MET A 23 12.46 -1.26 -8.20
N LEU A 24 12.39 -2.26 -9.08
CA LEU A 24 12.89 -3.61 -8.80
C LEU A 24 14.12 -3.92 -9.68
N ASP A 25 15.28 -4.10 -9.05
CA ASP A 25 16.48 -4.59 -9.74
C ASP A 25 16.29 -6.07 -10.11
N VAL A 26 16.29 -6.36 -11.41
CA VAL A 26 16.23 -7.73 -11.94
C VAL A 26 17.48 -8.09 -12.75
N THR A 27 18.60 -7.41 -12.50
CA THR A 27 19.92 -7.72 -13.09
C THR A 27 20.42 -9.10 -12.67
N GLY A 28 21.45 -9.60 -13.37
CA GLY A 28 22.05 -10.91 -13.09
C GLY A 28 22.57 -11.07 -11.64
N SER A 29 22.91 -9.97 -10.96
CA SER A 29 23.34 -9.98 -9.55
C SER A 29 22.27 -10.49 -8.57
N MET A 30 21.01 -10.45 -9.01
CA MET A 30 19.84 -10.92 -8.28
C MET A 30 19.52 -12.39 -8.56
N ALA A 31 20.27 -13.08 -9.41
CA ALA A 31 20.02 -14.48 -9.72
C ALA A 31 19.97 -15.40 -8.48
N GLY A 32 19.35 -16.57 -8.64
CA GLY A 32 19.22 -17.56 -7.57
C GLY A 32 18.16 -17.17 -6.54
N GLN A 33 18.53 -17.21 -5.27
CA GLN A 33 17.57 -17.02 -4.17
C GLN A 33 17.10 -15.56 -4.06
N LYS A 34 17.96 -14.58 -4.35
CA LYS A 34 17.65 -13.15 -4.22
C LYS A 34 16.44 -12.73 -5.05
N ILE A 35 16.35 -13.14 -6.32
CA ILE A 35 15.21 -12.79 -7.18
C ILE A 35 13.93 -13.52 -6.76
N LYS A 36 14.04 -14.71 -6.17
CA LYS A 36 12.87 -15.40 -5.60
C LYS A 36 12.35 -14.62 -4.38
N ASP A 37 13.25 -14.22 -3.49
CA ASP A 37 12.91 -13.45 -2.30
C ASP A 37 12.37 -12.07 -2.67
N LEU A 38 12.95 -11.40 -3.69
CA LEU A 38 12.46 -10.12 -4.19
C LEU A 38 11.02 -10.22 -4.69
N ARG A 39 10.69 -11.28 -5.44
CA ARG A 39 9.30 -11.51 -5.90
C ARG A 39 8.34 -11.73 -4.74
N THR A 40 8.73 -12.54 -3.76
CA THR A 40 7.92 -12.77 -2.55
C THR A 40 7.72 -11.48 -1.77
N ALA A 41 8.78 -10.73 -1.53
CA ALA A 41 8.75 -9.46 -0.80
C ALA A 41 7.89 -8.41 -1.52
N ALA A 42 8.07 -8.25 -2.84
CA ALA A 42 7.26 -7.32 -3.64
C ALA A 42 5.78 -7.71 -3.63
N SER A 43 5.46 -9.00 -3.75
CA SER A 43 4.08 -9.50 -3.68
C SER A 43 3.46 -9.21 -2.31
N ASN A 44 4.20 -9.49 -1.23
CA ASN A 44 3.75 -9.19 0.12
C ASN A 44 3.52 -7.69 0.32
N ALA A 45 4.42 -6.83 -0.16
CA ALA A 45 4.27 -5.38 -0.07
C ALA A 45 3.01 -4.89 -0.81
N VAL A 46 2.81 -5.30 -2.06
CA VAL A 46 1.59 -4.96 -2.84
C VAL A 46 0.34 -5.39 -2.08
N ASN A 47 0.30 -6.62 -1.58
CA ASN A 47 -0.84 -7.13 -0.83
C ASN A 47 -1.08 -6.31 0.44
N SER A 48 -0.04 -5.99 1.21
CA SER A 48 -0.17 -5.17 2.42
C SER A 48 -0.69 -3.77 2.11
N PHE A 49 -0.25 -3.14 1.01
CA PHE A 49 -0.72 -1.81 0.61
C PHE A 49 -2.18 -1.80 0.14
N LEU A 50 -2.62 -2.86 -0.54
CA LEU A 50 -3.95 -2.92 -1.15
C LEU A 50 -5.00 -3.59 -0.25
N THR A 51 -4.59 -4.25 0.85
CA THR A 51 -5.51 -4.90 1.80
C THR A 51 -6.45 -3.88 2.45
N GLY A 52 -7.74 -4.21 2.49
CA GLY A 52 -8.75 -3.36 3.14
C GLY A 52 -9.16 -2.12 2.32
N GLN A 53 -8.68 -2.00 1.09
CA GLN A 53 -9.06 -0.92 0.18
C GLN A 53 -10.51 -1.06 -0.31
N SER A 54 -11.22 0.07 -0.41
CA SER A 54 -12.51 0.14 -1.12
C SER A 54 -12.31 0.01 -2.63
N ALA A 55 -13.07 -0.90 -3.26
CA ALA A 55 -13.07 -1.07 -4.71
C ALA A 55 -13.68 0.13 -5.45
N THR A 56 -14.65 0.84 -4.84
CA THR A 56 -15.33 1.99 -5.44
C THR A 56 -14.63 3.31 -5.16
N ASN A 57 -13.72 3.36 -4.19
CA ASN A 57 -12.91 4.53 -3.87
C ASN A 57 -11.50 4.10 -3.40
N PRO A 58 -10.63 3.66 -4.33
CA PRO A 58 -9.29 3.22 -3.98
C PRO A 58 -8.43 4.40 -3.55
N ARG A 59 -7.83 4.29 -2.36
CA ARG A 59 -6.96 5.28 -1.72
C ARG A 59 -5.48 5.02 -1.94
N VAL A 60 -5.08 3.81 -2.30
CA VAL A 60 -3.71 3.36 -2.48
C VAL A 60 -3.54 2.88 -3.91
N ARG A 61 -2.54 3.43 -4.60
CA ARG A 61 -2.11 3.00 -5.94
C ARG A 61 -0.66 2.57 -5.89
N VAL A 62 -0.35 1.45 -6.52
CA VAL A 62 1.01 0.89 -6.57
C VAL A 62 1.42 0.69 -8.02
N ALA A 63 2.58 1.24 -8.38
CA ALA A 63 3.26 0.99 -9.64
C ALA A 63 4.52 0.16 -9.41
N ILE A 64 4.81 -0.77 -10.31
CA ILE A 64 6.00 -1.62 -10.28
C ILE A 64 6.83 -1.34 -11.53
N VAL A 65 8.11 -1.05 -11.35
CA VAL A 65 9.05 -0.73 -12.42
C VAL A 65 10.25 -1.66 -12.29
N PRO A 66 10.23 -2.83 -12.94
CA PRO A 66 11.41 -3.67 -13.02
C PRO A 66 12.44 -3.04 -13.97
N TYR A 67 13.72 -3.14 -13.62
CA TYR A 67 14.81 -2.72 -14.49
C TYR A 67 15.92 -3.77 -14.53
N ALA A 68 16.52 -3.94 -15.70
CA ALA A 68 17.71 -4.72 -15.93
C ALA A 68 18.57 -3.98 -16.95
N ASN A 69 19.89 -4.10 -16.80
CA ASN A 69 20.89 -3.64 -17.75
C ASN A 69 21.65 -4.84 -18.31
#